data_AF-A0A2D0MXH7-F1
#
_entry.id   AF-A0A2D0MXH7-F1
#
_cell.length_a   1.000
_cell.length_b   1.000
_cell.length_c   1.000
_cell.angle_alpha   90.00
_cell.angle_beta   90.00
_cell.angle_gamma   90.00
#
_symmetry.space_group_name_H-M   'P 1'
#
loop_
_entity.id
_entity.type
_entity.pdbx_description
1 polymer ?
#
loop_
_entity_poly.entity_id
_entity_poly.type
_entity_poly.pdbx_seq_one_letter_code
_entity_poly.pdbx_strand_id
1 'polypeptide(L)'
;METRAPGYLFQMTKTENVDKQGLFNKELSNLYAIAKQTNHYFNGSDIYFLSEGVQQMLMDYLKLICQTEEMASEALDQMDVNPTNTKDSIVEEITENLRQIADKDLDEPVKALSYQMSINRLMGYHLANMENIALLAKDQKGLQPLLALRKDLSGYKEQLFA
;
A
#
# COMPACT_ATOMS: atom_id res chain seq x y z
N MET A 1 -45.60 36.97 -13.28
CA MET A 1 -44.94 36.86 -11.95
C MET A 1 -44.38 35.45 -11.86
N GLU A 2 -43.15 35.26 -12.31
CA GLU A 2 -42.41 34.00 -12.18
C GLU A 2 -41.65 34.03 -10.85
N THR A 3 -41.97 33.11 -9.95
CA THR A 3 -41.21 32.90 -8.71
C THR A 3 -40.11 31.88 -8.99
N ARG A 4 -38.87 32.39 -9.18
CA ARG A 4 -37.67 31.57 -9.28
C ARG A 4 -37.34 30.92 -7.92
N ALA A 5 -37.08 29.62 -7.94
CA ALA A 5 -36.59 28.87 -6.78
C ALA A 5 -35.20 29.39 -6.33
N PRO A 6 -34.90 29.38 -5.02
CA PRO A 6 -33.61 29.81 -4.51
C PRO A 6 -32.53 28.79 -4.87
N GLY A 7 -31.51 29.25 -5.59
CA GLY A 7 -30.32 28.47 -5.90
C GLY A 7 -29.56 28.13 -4.63
N TYR A 8 -29.26 26.83 -4.45
CA TYR A 8 -28.28 26.37 -3.49
C TYR A 8 -26.89 26.86 -3.95
N LEU A 9 -26.47 28.01 -3.43
CA LEU A 9 -25.08 28.42 -3.49
C LEU A 9 -24.32 27.51 -2.52
N PHE A 10 -23.60 26.53 -3.05
CA PHE A 10 -22.65 25.73 -2.29
C PHE A 10 -21.54 26.67 -1.82
N GLN A 11 -21.66 27.20 -0.60
CA GLN A 11 -20.58 27.93 0.04
C GLN A 11 -19.48 26.92 0.31
N MET A 12 -18.45 26.93 -0.51
CA MET A 12 -17.15 26.36 -0.18
C MET A 12 -16.67 27.10 1.07
N THR A 13 -16.94 26.53 2.24
CA THR A 13 -16.36 26.98 3.49
C THR A 13 -14.84 26.93 3.36
N LYS A 14 -14.18 27.98 3.86
CA LYS A 14 -12.72 28.10 4.02
C LYS A 14 -12.06 26.73 4.12
N THR A 15 -11.19 26.41 3.17
CA THR A 15 -10.23 25.32 3.28
C THR A 15 -9.52 25.48 4.63
N GLU A 16 -9.79 24.57 5.56
CA GLU A 16 -8.93 24.41 6.73
C GLU A 16 -7.50 24.27 6.20
N ASN A 17 -6.55 25.02 6.78
CA ASN A 17 -5.14 24.79 6.50
C ASN A 17 -4.85 23.35 6.89
N VAL A 18 -4.83 22.44 5.91
CA VAL A 18 -4.47 21.04 6.12
C VAL A 18 -3.10 21.04 6.78
N ASP A 19 -3.02 20.49 7.99
CA ASP A 19 -1.75 20.25 8.67
C ASP A 19 -0.95 19.25 7.84
N LYS A 20 -0.06 19.77 6.99
CA LYS A 20 0.75 18.97 6.07
C LYS A 20 1.65 18.01 6.82
N GLN A 21 2.15 18.39 8.00
CA GLN A 21 3.00 17.52 8.81
C GLN A 21 2.17 16.41 9.46
N GLY A 22 1.01 16.75 10.02
CA GLY A 22 0.08 15.75 10.55
C GLY A 22 -0.39 14.75 9.49
N LEU A 23 -0.71 15.23 8.28
CA LEU A 23 -1.06 14.37 7.15
C LEU A 23 0.13 13.49 6.74
N PHE A 24 1.32 14.05 6.62
CA PHE A 24 2.54 13.29 6.31
C PHE A 24 2.82 12.19 7.34
N ASN A 25 2.76 12.50 8.64
CA ASN A 25 2.96 11.52 9.71
C ASN A 25 1.94 10.38 9.63
N LYS A 26 0.68 10.71 9.28
CA LYS A 26 -0.38 9.72 9.10
C LYS A 26 -0.13 8.82 7.90
N GLU A 27 0.21 9.39 6.74
CA GLU A 27 0.50 8.61 5.53
C GLU A 27 1.73 7.70 5.72
N LEU A 28 2.77 8.18 6.41
CA LEU A 28 3.93 7.36 6.75
C LEU A 28 3.59 6.23 7.73
N SER A 29 2.74 6.51 8.72
CA SER A 29 2.22 5.47 9.64
C SER A 29 1.38 4.43 8.91
N ASN A 30 0.58 4.85 7.92
CA ASN A 30 -0.17 3.94 7.07
C ASN A 30 0.78 3.07 6.24
N LEU A 31 1.79 3.64 5.59
CA LEU A 31 2.78 2.85 4.82
C LEU A 31 3.47 1.80 5.69
N TYR A 32 3.86 2.15 6.92
CA TYR A 32 4.39 1.20 7.89
C TYR A 32 3.39 0.07 8.18
N ALA A 33 2.13 0.39 8.46
CA ALA A 33 1.09 -0.62 8.73
C ALA A 33 0.85 -1.54 7.52
N ILE A 34 0.78 -0.97 6.31
CA ILE A 34 0.61 -1.70 5.05
C ILE A 34 1.78 -2.68 4.85
N ALA A 35 3.03 -2.23 5.05
CA ALA A 35 4.21 -3.09 4.92
C ALA A 35 4.22 -4.22 5.96
N LYS A 36 3.99 -3.88 7.23
CA LYS A 36 3.93 -4.84 8.34
C LYS A 36 2.86 -5.91 8.14
N GLN A 37 1.64 -5.51 7.78
CA GLN A 37 0.53 -6.45 7.54
C GLN A 37 0.81 -7.34 6.34
N THR A 38 1.43 -6.79 5.28
CA THR A 38 1.86 -7.56 4.11
C THR A 38 2.89 -8.61 4.52
N ASN A 39 3.96 -8.21 5.22
CA ASN A 39 4.99 -9.13 5.71
C ASN A 39 4.40 -10.22 6.62
N HIS A 40 3.48 -9.84 7.51
CA HIS A 40 2.80 -10.78 8.39
C HIS A 40 1.99 -11.82 7.62
N TYR A 41 1.24 -11.41 6.59
CA TYR A 41 0.48 -12.34 5.76
C TYR A 41 1.39 -13.32 5.02
N PHE A 42 2.44 -12.83 4.34
CA PHE A 42 3.31 -13.68 3.53
C PHE A 42 4.25 -14.57 4.35
N ASN A 43 4.47 -14.28 5.63
CA ASN A 43 5.24 -15.13 6.51
C ASN A 43 4.55 -16.48 6.73
N GLY A 44 5.01 -17.51 6.02
CA GLY A 44 4.41 -18.85 6.04
C GLY A 44 3.22 -19.01 5.09
N SER A 45 2.96 -18.03 4.20
CA SER A 45 1.97 -18.18 3.14
C SER A 45 2.35 -19.29 2.18
N ASP A 46 1.36 -20.10 1.81
CA ASP A 46 1.54 -21.13 0.79
C ASP A 46 1.26 -20.57 -0.60
N ILE A 47 2.26 -20.64 -1.48
CA ILE A 47 2.23 -20.12 -2.85
C ILE A 47 2.67 -21.17 -3.89
N TYR A 48 2.69 -22.47 -3.55
CA TYR A 48 3.21 -23.51 -4.45
C TYR A 48 2.46 -23.60 -5.78
N PHE A 49 1.20 -23.18 -5.80
CA PHE A 49 0.34 -23.20 -6.99
C PHE A 49 0.68 -22.09 -8.01
N LEU A 50 1.60 -21.18 -7.66
CA LEU A 50 2.13 -20.18 -8.58
C LEU A 50 3.32 -20.76 -9.35
N SER A 51 3.58 -20.26 -10.56
CA SER A 51 4.79 -20.62 -11.30
C SER A 51 6.06 -20.17 -10.56
N GLU A 52 7.18 -20.87 -10.76
CA GLU A 52 8.46 -20.55 -10.13
C GLU A 52 8.88 -19.09 -10.36
N GLY A 53 8.67 -18.56 -11.57
CA GLY A 53 8.97 -17.16 -11.89
C GLY A 53 8.16 -16.16 -11.05
N VAL A 54 6.88 -16.46 -10.81
CA VAL A 54 6.01 -15.61 -9.99
C VAL A 54 6.36 -15.74 -8.50
N GLN A 55 6.70 -16.95 -8.04
CA GLN A 55 7.19 -17.14 -6.67
C GLN A 55 8.49 -16.34 -6.43
N GLN A 56 9.44 -16.39 -7.37
CA GLN A 56 10.69 -15.63 -7.26
C GLN A 56 10.44 -14.11 -7.26
N MET A 57 9.58 -13.61 -8.16
CA MET A 57 9.20 -12.19 -8.17
C MET A 57 8.54 -11.79 -6.84
N LEU A 58 7.64 -12.62 -6.29
CA LEU A 58 7.03 -12.38 -4.99
C LEU A 58 8.08 -12.31 -3.88
N MET A 59 9.08 -13.20 -3.88
CA MET A 59 10.17 -13.15 -2.89
C MET A 59 10.97 -11.83 -2.99
N ASP A 60 11.20 -11.32 -4.19
CA ASP A 60 11.91 -10.05 -4.37
C ASP A 60 11.05 -8.84 -3.99
N TYR A 61 9.75 -8.87 -4.30
CA TYR A 61 8.78 -7.93 -3.78
C TYR A 61 8.75 -7.93 -2.24
N LEU A 62 8.75 -9.10 -1.59
CA LEU A 62 8.71 -9.19 -0.12
C LEU A 62 9.98 -8.65 0.53
N LYS A 63 11.16 -8.86 -0.06
CA LYS A 63 12.39 -8.19 0.42
C LYS A 63 12.25 -6.67 0.40
N LEU A 64 11.65 -6.12 -0.67
CA LEU A 64 11.37 -4.69 -0.77
C LEU A 64 10.37 -4.23 0.30
N ILE A 65 9.33 -5.02 0.59
CA ILE A 65 8.37 -4.69 1.64
C ILE A 65 9.00 -4.75 3.04
N CYS A 66 9.88 -5.72 3.33
CA CYS A 66 10.67 -5.73 4.57
C CYS A 66 11.51 -4.45 4.71
N GLN A 67 12.22 -4.05 3.66
CA GLN A 67 12.99 -2.80 3.65
C GLN A 67 12.09 -1.57 3.84
N THR A 68 10.91 -1.57 3.24
CA THR A 68 9.92 -0.49 3.40
C THR A 68 9.43 -0.39 4.84
N GLU A 69 9.14 -1.52 5.50
CA GLU A 69 8.74 -1.56 6.91
C GLU A 69 9.83 -0.98 7.82
N GLU A 70 11.08 -1.45 7.64
CA GLU A 70 12.24 -0.99 8.42
C GLU A 70 12.46 0.52 8.26
N MET A 71 12.55 1.01 7.02
CA MET A 71 12.79 2.43 6.74
C MET A 71 11.64 3.33 7.21
N ALA A 72 10.38 2.88 7.07
CA ALA A 72 9.25 3.64 7.56
C ALA A 72 9.23 3.71 9.09
N SER A 73 9.55 2.60 9.76
CA SER A 73 9.67 2.55 11.23
C SER A 73 10.75 3.51 11.73
N GLU A 74 11.95 3.45 11.13
CA GLU A 74 13.06 4.34 11.50
C GLU A 74 12.70 5.82 11.31
N ALA A 75 12.02 6.16 10.22
CA ALA A 75 11.58 7.52 9.95
C ALA A 75 10.53 8.00 10.97
N LEU A 76 9.59 7.14 11.37
CA LEU A 76 8.59 7.44 12.39
C LEU A 76 9.21 7.63 13.77
N ASP A 77 10.18 6.79 14.13
CA ASP A 77 10.92 6.88 15.39
C ASP A 77 11.70 8.20 15.47
N GLN A 78 12.36 8.62 14.38
CA GLN A 78 13.06 9.92 14.32
C GLN A 78 12.11 11.13 14.48
N MET A 79 10.82 10.95 14.20
CA MET A 79 9.79 11.97 14.30
C MET A 79 9.00 11.90 15.62
N ASP A 80 9.35 10.98 16.52
CA ASP A 80 8.62 10.69 17.77
C ASP A 80 7.14 10.36 17.52
N VAL A 81 6.86 9.64 16.43
CA VAL A 81 5.52 9.18 16.05
C VAL A 81 5.45 7.67 16.31
N ASN A 82 4.45 7.23 17.09
CA ASN A 82 4.23 5.81 17.37
C ASN A 82 3.18 5.21 16.42
N PRO A 83 3.57 4.34 15.46
CA PRO A 83 2.63 3.75 14.50
C PRO A 83 2.06 2.38 14.93
N THR A 84 2.42 1.87 16.11
CA THR A 84 2.23 0.46 16.47
C THR A 84 0.76 0.00 16.46
N ASN A 85 -0.18 0.92 16.72
CA ASN A 85 -1.61 0.64 16.75
C ASN A 85 -2.31 0.89 15.40
N THR A 86 -1.58 1.38 14.39
CA THR A 86 -2.14 1.64 13.07
C THR A 86 -2.37 0.32 12.35
N LYS A 87 -3.56 0.16 11.80
CA LYS A 87 -3.94 -0.92 10.90
C LYS A 87 -4.53 -0.33 9.63
N ASP A 88 -4.21 -0.95 8.51
CA ASP A 88 -4.79 -0.65 7.22
C ASP A 88 -5.85 -1.68 6.85
N SER A 89 -7.10 -1.23 6.75
CA SER A 89 -8.25 -2.09 6.44
C SER A 89 -8.26 -2.57 4.99
N ILE A 90 -7.64 -1.82 4.06
CA ILE A 90 -7.58 -2.21 2.65
C ILE A 90 -6.59 -3.37 2.49
N VAL A 91 -5.45 -3.33 3.19
CA VAL A 91 -4.51 -4.47 3.22
C VAL A 91 -5.13 -5.67 3.91
N GLU A 92 -5.88 -5.48 5.00
CA GLU A 92 -6.61 -6.58 5.66
C GLU A 92 -7.61 -7.25 4.69
N GLU A 93 -8.38 -6.47 3.94
CA GLU A 93 -9.30 -7.01 2.93
C GLU A 93 -8.56 -7.75 1.80
N ILE A 94 -7.48 -7.18 1.27
CA ILE A 94 -6.73 -7.80 0.18
C ILE A 94 -6.05 -9.10 0.64
N THR A 95 -5.47 -9.12 1.84
CA THR A 95 -4.82 -10.32 2.40
C THR A 95 -5.82 -11.41 2.78
N GLU A 96 -7.00 -11.04 3.25
CA GLU A 96 -8.11 -12.00 3.44
C GLU A 96 -8.57 -12.58 2.09
N ASN A 97 -8.68 -11.76 1.04
CA ASN A 97 -8.97 -12.27 -0.30
C ASN A 97 -7.90 -13.25 -0.80
N LEU A 98 -6.62 -12.95 -0.58
CA LEU A 98 -5.52 -13.85 -0.95
C LEU A 98 -5.62 -15.20 -0.22
N ARG A 99 -5.88 -15.17 1.09
CA ARG A 99 -6.10 -16.38 1.91
C ARG A 99 -7.25 -17.22 1.35
N GLN A 100 -8.40 -16.58 1.09
CA GLN A 100 -9.56 -17.28 0.54
C GLN A 100 -9.30 -17.90 -0.82
N ILE A 101 -8.47 -17.28 -1.66
CA ILE A 101 -8.09 -17.86 -2.97
C ILE A 101 -7.20 -19.08 -2.77
N ALA A 102 -6.21 -19.01 -1.88
CA ALA A 102 -5.33 -20.13 -1.56
C ALA A 102 -6.12 -21.35 -1.02
N ASP A 103 -7.06 -21.09 -0.11
CA ASP A 103 -7.85 -22.13 0.59
C ASP A 103 -8.97 -22.74 -0.27
N LYS A 104 -9.45 -22.04 -1.30
CA LYS A 104 -10.54 -22.55 -2.15
C LYS A 104 -10.09 -23.72 -3.02
N ASP A 105 -10.99 -24.68 -3.18
CA ASP A 105 -10.84 -25.76 -4.17
C ASP A 105 -11.21 -25.21 -5.55
N LEU A 106 -10.19 -24.80 -6.29
CA LEU A 106 -10.27 -24.23 -7.65
C LEU A 106 -9.20 -24.91 -8.50
N ASP A 107 -9.46 -25.03 -9.80
CA ASP A 107 -8.43 -25.43 -10.77
C ASP A 107 -7.19 -24.52 -10.63
N GLU A 108 -5.99 -25.12 -10.64
CA GLU A 108 -4.73 -24.41 -10.38
C GLU A 108 -4.54 -23.15 -11.25
N PRO A 109 -4.84 -23.14 -12.57
CA PRO A 109 -4.71 -21.94 -13.39
C PRO A 109 -5.64 -20.81 -12.94
N VAL A 110 -6.85 -21.14 -12.49
CA VAL A 110 -7.83 -20.15 -12.00
C VAL A 110 -7.40 -19.60 -10.65
N LYS A 111 -6.91 -20.49 -9.76
CA LYS A 111 -6.35 -20.11 -8.46
C LYS A 111 -5.16 -19.17 -8.64
N ALA A 112 -4.19 -19.55 -9.47
CA ALA A 112 -2.99 -18.77 -9.73
C ALA A 112 -3.31 -17.38 -10.30
N LEU A 113 -4.16 -17.29 -11.33
CA LEU A 113 -4.56 -16.02 -11.91
C LEU A 113 -5.29 -15.12 -10.90
N SER A 114 -6.24 -15.69 -10.14
CA SER A 114 -6.99 -14.94 -9.11
C SER A 114 -6.07 -14.39 -8.02
N TYR A 115 -5.09 -15.20 -7.61
CA TYR A 115 -4.10 -14.81 -6.62
C TYR A 115 -3.23 -13.67 -7.15
N GLN A 116 -2.68 -13.81 -8.36
CA GLN A 116 -1.89 -12.76 -9.03
C GLN A 116 -2.69 -11.45 -9.17
N MET A 117 -3.98 -11.50 -9.51
CA MET A 117 -4.81 -10.29 -9.57
C MET A 117 -4.93 -9.58 -8.19
N SER A 118 -5.00 -10.35 -7.11
CA SER A 118 -5.02 -9.79 -5.75
C SER A 118 -3.64 -9.25 -5.33
N ILE A 119 -2.55 -9.90 -5.70
CA ILE A 119 -1.19 -9.37 -5.57
C ILE A 119 -1.04 -8.04 -6.34
N ASN A 120 -1.54 -7.98 -7.57
CA ASN A 120 -1.49 -6.78 -8.39
C ASN A 120 -2.22 -5.59 -7.72
N ARG A 121 -3.38 -5.86 -7.09
CA ARG A 121 -4.11 -4.87 -6.29
C ARG A 121 -3.29 -4.42 -5.09
N LEU A 122 -2.67 -5.35 -4.36
CA LEU A 122 -1.82 -5.04 -3.21
C LEU A 122 -0.63 -4.15 -3.60
N MET A 123 0.12 -4.54 -4.63
CA MET A 123 1.26 -3.75 -5.14
C MET A 123 0.84 -2.37 -5.64
N GLY A 124 -0.32 -2.28 -6.32
CA GLY A 124 -0.86 -1.00 -6.76
C GLY A 124 -1.22 -0.08 -5.58
N TYR A 125 -1.77 -0.66 -4.51
CA TYR A 125 -2.09 0.07 -3.29
C TYR A 125 -0.84 0.57 -2.56
N HIS A 126 0.19 -0.28 -2.42
CA HIS A 126 1.51 0.13 -1.91
C HIS A 126 2.08 1.31 -2.71
N LEU A 127 2.11 1.19 -4.03
CA LEU A 127 2.68 2.23 -4.90
C LEU A 127 1.95 3.56 -4.73
N ALA A 128 0.61 3.55 -4.69
CA ALA A 128 -0.17 4.76 -4.48
C ALA A 128 0.14 5.44 -3.13
N ASN A 129 0.31 4.67 -2.05
CA ASN A 129 0.67 5.21 -0.74
C ASN A 129 2.10 5.79 -0.73
N MET A 130 3.04 5.14 -1.41
CA MET A 130 4.39 5.69 -1.55
C MET A 130 4.40 6.98 -2.39
N GLU A 131 3.56 7.09 -3.43
CA GLU A 131 3.39 8.33 -4.20
C GLU A 131 2.79 9.46 -3.34
N ASN A 132 1.80 9.16 -2.50
CA ASN A 132 1.25 10.13 -1.55
C ASN A 132 2.35 10.68 -0.62
N ILE A 133 3.17 9.80 -0.06
CA ILE A 133 4.30 10.19 0.79
C ILE A 133 5.29 11.03 0.00
N ALA A 134 5.63 10.66 -1.24
CA ALA A 134 6.56 11.43 -2.07
C ALA A 134 6.06 12.86 -2.34
N LEU A 135 4.75 13.04 -2.53
CA LEU A 135 4.13 14.35 -2.71
C LEU A 135 4.20 15.22 -1.44
N LEU A 136 4.08 14.59 -0.27
CA LEU A 136 4.09 15.25 1.04
C LEU A 136 5.52 15.49 1.57
N ALA A 137 6.49 14.65 1.19
CA ALA A 137 7.87 14.63 1.67
C ALA A 137 8.80 15.66 1.03
N LYS A 138 8.28 16.67 0.31
CA LYS A 138 9.10 17.62 -0.49
C LYS A 138 10.21 18.32 0.28
N ASP A 139 10.04 18.48 1.60
CA ASP A 139 11.01 19.14 2.47
C ASP A 139 11.83 18.15 3.35
N GLN A 140 11.60 16.84 3.22
CA GLN A 140 12.16 15.79 4.07
C GLN A 140 13.29 15.02 3.37
N LYS A 141 14.53 15.50 3.50
CA LYS A 141 15.72 14.92 2.82
C LYS A 141 16.06 13.49 3.25
N GLY A 142 15.68 13.08 4.47
CA GLY A 142 15.98 11.74 5.00
C GLY A 142 15.22 10.59 4.32
N LEU A 143 14.16 10.89 3.57
CA LEU A 143 13.26 9.87 3.01
C LEU A 143 13.62 9.43 1.59
N GLN A 144 14.66 10.00 1.00
CA GLN A 144 15.05 9.67 -0.38
C GLN A 144 15.31 8.16 -0.60
N PRO A 145 15.95 7.41 0.34
CA PRO A 145 16.09 5.96 0.20
C PRO A 145 14.74 5.24 0.13
N LEU A 146 13.81 5.55 1.04
CA LEU A 146 12.45 4.99 1.04
C LEU A 146 11.71 5.30 -0.27
N LEU A 147 11.82 6.54 -0.74
CA LEU A 147 11.17 6.98 -1.98
C LEU A 147 11.80 6.38 -3.25
N ALA A 148 13.05 5.91 -3.18
CA ALA A 148 13.72 5.25 -4.30
C ALA A 148 13.13 3.85 -4.57
N LEU A 149 12.65 3.16 -3.53
CA LEU A 149 12.04 1.83 -3.63
C LEU A 149 10.79 1.79 -4.53
N ARG A 150 10.15 2.95 -4.78
CA ARG A 150 8.97 3.05 -5.66
C ARG A 150 9.21 2.52 -7.07
N LYS A 151 10.41 2.78 -7.60
CA LYS A 151 10.77 2.35 -8.96
C LYS A 151 10.82 0.82 -9.05
N ASP A 152 11.41 0.19 -8.04
CA ASP A 152 11.53 -1.26 -7.98
C ASP A 152 10.15 -1.90 -7.79
N LEU A 153 9.30 -1.34 -6.92
CA LEU A 153 7.91 -1.76 -6.75
C LEU A 153 7.09 -1.67 -8.05
N SER A 154 7.25 -0.58 -8.81
CA SER A 154 6.62 -0.44 -10.13
C SER A 154 7.10 -1.53 -11.09
N GLY A 155 8.41 -1.83 -11.08
CA GLY A 155 8.99 -2.89 -11.89
C GLY A 155 8.44 -4.27 -11.57
N TYR A 156 8.27 -4.63 -10.30
CA TYR A 156 7.68 -5.92 -9.91
C TYR A 156 6.21 -6.04 -10.33
N LYS A 157 5.45 -4.95 -10.23
CA LYS A 157 4.06 -4.91 -10.70
C LYS A 157 3.94 -5.16 -12.20
N GLU A 158 4.87 -4.62 -12.99
CA GLU A 158 4.93 -4.87 -14.45
C GLU A 158 5.32 -6.31 -14.78
N GLN A 159 6.23 -6.90 -13.99
CA GLN A 159 6.70 -8.29 -14.19
C GLN A 159 5.64 -9.35 -13.86
N LEU A 160 4.66 -9.04 -13.01
CA LEU A 160 3.67 -10.00 -12.53
C LEU A 160 2.87 -10.69 -13.65
N PHE A 161 2.72 -10.04 -14.80
CA PHE A 161 2.00 -10.56 -15.97
C PHE A 161 2.83 -10.54 -17.27
N ALA A 162 4.16 -10.37 -17.15
CA ALA A 162 5.09 -10.42 -18.27
C ALA A 162 5.43 -11.87 -18.64
#